data_AF-A0A972H5X9-F1
#
_entry.id   AF-A0A972H5X9-F1
#
_cell.length_a   1.000
_cell.length_b   1.000
_cell.length_c   1.000
_cell.angle_alpha   90.00
_cell.angle_beta   90.00
_cell.angle_gamma   90.00
#
_symmetry.space_group_name_H-M   'P 1'
#
loop_
_entity.id
_entity.type
_entity.pdbx_description
1 polymer ?
#
loop_
_entity_poly.entity_id
_entity_poly.type
_entity_poly.pdbx_seq_one_letter_code
_entity_poly.pdbx_strand_id
1 'polypeptide(L)' 'TGPTGTTLRDKLNFYERKIIKETLDKYAGNKEEAARELGIDLATLYRKMKRLDIT' A
#
# COMPACT_ATOMS: atom_id res chain seq x y z
N THR A 1 -14.45 22.37 19.97
CA THR A 1 -14.67 21.15 19.17
C THR A 1 -13.32 20.55 18.86
N GLY A 2 -12.92 19.47 19.56
CA GLY A 2 -11.57 18.86 19.43
C GLY A 2 -11.33 18.27 18.02
N PRO A 3 -10.07 18.11 17.59
CA PRO A 3 -9.73 17.93 16.18
C PRO A 3 -10.25 16.59 15.67
N THR A 4 -11.01 16.62 14.57
CA THR A 4 -11.43 15.46 13.78
C THR A 4 -10.21 14.63 13.38
N GLY A 5 -9.95 13.57 14.15
CA GLY A 5 -8.64 12.96 14.32
C GLY A 5 -8.27 11.89 13.30
N THR A 6 -7.40 12.26 12.37
CA THR A 6 -6.49 11.32 11.67
C THR A 6 -5.12 11.97 11.57
N THR A 7 -4.09 11.28 12.03
CA THR A 7 -2.71 11.76 11.99
C THR A 7 -2.19 11.78 10.55
N LEU A 8 -1.09 12.50 10.28
CA LEU A 8 -0.41 12.43 8.98
C LEU A 8 -0.08 10.97 8.61
N ARG A 9 0.33 10.18 9.60
CA ARG A 9 0.66 8.76 9.44
C ARG A 9 -0.54 7.95 8.95
N ASP A 10 -1.73 8.20 9.49
CA ASP A 10 -2.95 7.50 9.06
C ASP A 10 -3.31 7.83 7.62
N LYS A 11 -3.18 9.11 7.24
CA LYS A 11 -3.43 9.54 5.86
C LYS A 11 -2.45 8.91 4.89
N LEU A 12 -1.16 8.88 5.21
CA LEU A 12 -0.14 8.23 4.38
C LEU A 12 -0.40 6.73 4.25
N ASN A 13 -0.73 6.04 5.35
CA ASN A 13 -1.08 4.62 5.31
C ASN A 13 -2.31 4.35 4.45
N PHE A 14 -3.34 5.20 4.52
CA PHE A 14 -4.53 5.07 3.70
C PHE A 14 -4.19 5.14 2.20
N TYR A 15 -3.44 6.17 1.78
CA TYR A 15 -3.07 6.32 0.37
C TYR A 15 -2.11 5.24 -0.09
N GLU A 16 -1.12 4.86 0.73
CA GLU A 16 -0.19 3.78 0.42
C GLU A 16 -0.94 2.45 0.24
N ARG A 17 -1.89 2.14 1.12
CA ARG A 17 -2.72 0.93 1.01
C ARG A 17 -3.55 0.95 -0.26
N LYS A 18 -4.16 2.10 -0.58
CA LYS A 18 -4.98 2.26 -1.79
C LYS A 18 -4.15 2.02 -3.06
N ILE A 19 -3.00 2.69 -3.17
CA ILE A 19 -2.10 2.57 -4.33
C ILE A 19 -1.64 1.13 -4.50
N ILE A 20 -1.18 0.46 -3.42
CA ILE A 20 -0.73 -0.93 -3.51
C ILE A 20 -1.85 -1.86 -3.98
N LYS A 21 -3.09 -1.68 -3.48
CA LYS A 21 -4.23 -2.50 -3.90
C LYS A 21 -4.57 -2.30 -5.37
N GLU A 22 -4.70 -1.04 -5.80
CA GLU A 22 -5.02 -0.72 -7.20
C GLU A 22 -3.96 -1.27 -8.16
N THR A 23 -2.67 -1.20 -7.81
CA THR A 23 -1.61 -1.79 -8.62
C THR A 23 -1.65 -3.32 -8.61
N LEU A 24 -1.93 -3.97 -7.48
CA LEU A 24 -2.12 -5.42 -7.44
C LEU A 24 -3.30 -5.85 -8.31
N ASP A 25 -4.42 -5.15 -8.23
CA ASP A 25 -5.63 -5.45 -9.03
C ASP A 25 -5.35 -5.27 -10.54
N LYS A 26 -4.64 -4.20 -10.92
CA LYS A 26 -4.20 -3.94 -12.30
C LYS A 26 -3.40 -5.10 -12.90
N TYR A 27 -2.60 -5.77 -12.08
CA TYR A 27 -1.76 -6.90 -12.49
C TYR A 27 -2.34 -8.27 -12.10
N ALA A 28 -3.64 -8.36 -11.82
CA ALA A 28 -4.33 -9.60 -11.42
C ALA A 28 -3.62 -10.35 -10.27
N GLY A 29 -3.06 -9.59 -9.32
CA GLY A 29 -2.33 -10.10 -8.16
C GLY A 29 -0.87 -10.48 -8.40
N ASN A 30 -0.33 -10.30 -9.61
CA ASN A 30 1.08 -10.53 -9.91
C ASN A 30 1.97 -9.53 -9.16
N LYS A 31 2.63 -10.01 -8.11
CA LYS A 31 3.38 -9.19 -7.15
C LYS A 31 4.70 -8.68 -7.71
N GLU A 32 5.30 -9.40 -8.67
CA GLU A 32 6.56 -8.99 -9.30
C GLU A 32 6.34 -7.79 -10.21
N GLU A 33 5.31 -7.84 -11.06
CA GLU A 33 4.94 -6.71 -11.93
C GLU A 33 4.43 -5.53 -11.09
N ALA A 34 3.64 -5.78 -10.04
CA ALA A 34 3.22 -4.73 -9.12
C ALA A 34 4.39 -4.04 -8.41
N ALA A 35 5.37 -4.81 -7.92
CA ALA A 35 6.57 -4.25 -7.29
C ALA A 35 7.39 -3.41 -8.30
N ARG A 36 7.52 -3.90 -9.54
CA ARG A 36 8.19 -3.19 -10.64
C ARG A 36 7.50 -1.86 -10.94
N GLU A 37 6.18 -1.82 -11.06
CA GLU A 37 5.43 -0.57 -11.29
C GLU A 37 5.54 0.40 -10.11
N LEU A 38 5.48 -0.11 -8.87
CA LEU A 38 5.63 0.70 -7.66
C LEU A 38 7.06 1.20 -7.45
N GLY A 39 8.04 0.76 -8.24
CA GLY A 39 9.44 1.16 -8.12
C GLY A 39 10.11 0.66 -6.84
N ILE A 40 9.66 -0.48 -6.31
CA ILE A 40 10.19 -1.09 -5.08
C ILE A 40 10.56 -2.55 -5.31
N ASP A 41 11.44 -3.10 -4.48
CA ASP A 41 11.72 -4.53 -4.51
C ASP A 41 10.52 -5.35 -3.97
N LEU A 42 10.45 -6.61 -4.39
CA LEU A 42 9.37 -7.53 -4.01
C LEU A 42 9.29 -7.74 -2.49
N ALA A 43 10.41 -7.78 -1.78
CA ALA A 43 10.41 -7.96 -0.32
C ALA A 43 9.86 -6.71 0.40
N THR A 44 10.12 -5.51 -0.11
CA THR A 44 9.51 -4.26 0.36
C THR A 44 8.00 -4.27 0.15
N LEU A 45 7.53 -4.75 -1.01
CA LEU A 45 6.10 -4.89 -1.26
C LEU A 45 5.44 -5.81 -0.22
N TYR A 46 6.00 -7.01 0.02
CA TYR A 46 5.48 -7.93 1.04
C TYR A 46 5.46 -7.32 2.44
N ARG A 47 6.52 -6.62 2.86
CA ARG A 47 6.55 -5.94 4.17
C ARG A 47 5.47 -4.88 4.30
N LYS A 48 5.24 -4.09 3.24
CA LYS A 48 4.19 -3.06 3.21
C LYS A 48 2.80 -3.69 3.23
N MET A 49 2.57 -4.76 2.47
CA MET A 49 1.30 -5.49 2.45
C MET A 49 0.94 -6.04 3.83
N LYS A 50 1.90 -6.67 4.52
CA LYS A 50 1.71 -7.17 5.89
C LYS A 50 1.42 -6.04 6.89
N ARG A 51 2.12 -4.91 6.77
CA ARG A 51 1.94 -3.75 7.67
C ARG A 51 0.60 -3.04 7.46
N LEU A 52 0.04 -3.11 6.25
CA LEU A 52 -1.18 -2.40 5.85
C LEU A 52 -2.41 -3.33 5.77
N ASP A 53 -2.30 -4.54 6.32
CA ASP A 53 -3.36 -5.55 6.34
C ASP A 53 -4.00 -5.77 4.95
N ILE A 54 -3.15 -5.91 3.93
CA ILE A 54 -3.57 -6.26 2.56
C ILE A 54 -3.65 -7.78 2.40
N THR A 55 -2.80 -8.51 3.12
CA THR A 55 -2.67 -9.98 3.18
C THR A 55 -2.30 -10.43 4.58
#